data_AF-A0AAD5LUR4-F1
#
_entry.id   AF-A0AAD5LUR4-F1
#
_cell.length_a   1.000
_cell.length_b   1.000
_cell.length_c   1.000
_cell.angle_alpha   90.00
_cell.angle_beta   90.00
_cell.angle_gamma   90.00
#
_symmetry.space_group_name_H-M   'P 1'
#
loop_
_entity.id
_entity.type
_entity.pdbx_description
1 polymer ?
#
loop_
_entity_poly.entity_id
_entity_poly.type
_entity_poly.pdbx_seq_one_letter_code
_entity_poly.pdbx_strand_id
1 'polypeptide(L)'
;MKYLAVTGGTVSGLGKGITISSIGVVLKACGLRVASIKIDPYLNCDAGTMSPFEHGEVFVLDDGGEGDLDLGNYERFLGVTLTRDHNITTGKVYQQVLQKERRGDYLGKTVQVVPHVTDAIQDWIERVAQIPVDGSDQPADVCLIEVGGTVGDIESMIFLEALRQFQFRVGVENFCLVHVSLVPVLGSVGEQKTKPTQHAIKELRSAGLSPDVIICRASSELEPSTKFKIGMFCQVSANHVLSVHDVSNIYHVPLLLSKQGAASILMSRLHLMNRFREPDLVEWSAMAHRVDNFKETCRIALVGKYTGLQDSYLSVIKALKHATMKCDRDLVIEWIEATDLEPETKDKDAARYDEAWTKLRSCDGIVVPGGFGDRGVDGKVLTAQYARENKVPYLGICLGMQVAVIEYARNVLGWADATSEEFDSETPHKVVVFMPEINPEVMGGTMRLGARETVLHEKPEPSKRSLASYLYGKDTRIMERHRHRYEVNPEFVSTIRDAGLNFVGTDTKGIRMQVVELDRDVHPFYFASQYHPEFKSHPNDPSPPFHGLILAATRQLDAYIADCDANGK
;
A
#
# COMPACT_ATOMS: atom_id res chain seq x y z
N MET A 1 -20.35 -6.75 17.88
CA MET A 1 -19.63 -6.61 16.60
C MET A 1 -20.62 -6.79 15.47
N LYS A 2 -20.53 -5.98 14.41
CA LYS A 2 -21.27 -6.18 13.16
C LYS A 2 -20.30 -6.57 12.05
N TYR A 3 -20.76 -7.30 11.05
CA TYR A 3 -19.94 -7.81 9.95
C TYR A 3 -20.55 -7.40 8.62
N LEU A 4 -19.73 -6.83 7.73
CA LEU A 4 -20.11 -6.49 6.37
C LEU A 4 -19.16 -7.19 5.41
N ALA A 5 -19.65 -8.22 4.73
CA ALA A 5 -18.88 -8.95 3.74
C ALA A 5 -19.08 -8.36 2.33
N VAL A 6 -18.01 -8.18 1.58
CA VAL A 6 -18.01 -7.73 0.18
C VAL A 6 -17.51 -8.87 -0.70
N THR A 7 -18.32 -9.28 -1.68
CA THR A 7 -17.97 -10.31 -2.66
C THR A 7 -17.85 -9.71 -4.07
N GLY A 8 -17.04 -10.34 -4.92
CA GLY A 8 -16.87 -9.95 -6.33
C GLY A 8 -17.63 -10.84 -7.28
N GLY A 9 -18.27 -10.23 -8.28
CA GLY A 9 -18.91 -10.95 -9.38
C GLY A 9 -17.99 -11.11 -10.59
N THR A 10 -18.51 -10.70 -11.74
CA THR A 10 -18.16 -11.12 -13.11
C THR A 10 -16.68 -11.10 -13.51
N VAL A 11 -15.84 -10.22 -12.96
CA VAL A 11 -14.41 -10.15 -13.30
C VAL A 11 -13.57 -9.76 -12.07
N SER A 12 -12.30 -10.18 -12.05
CA SER A 12 -11.30 -9.67 -11.10
C SER A 12 -10.95 -8.21 -11.42
N GLY A 13 -10.38 -7.47 -10.45
CA GLY A 13 -9.99 -6.06 -10.67
C GLY A 13 -11.15 -5.05 -10.74
N LEU A 14 -12.39 -5.44 -10.38
CA LEU A 14 -13.54 -4.52 -10.37
C LEU A 14 -13.45 -3.38 -9.36
N GLY A 15 -12.44 -3.34 -8.49
CA GLY A 15 -12.31 -2.32 -7.45
C GLY A 15 -13.10 -2.68 -6.18
N LYS A 16 -13.05 -3.96 -5.77
CA LYS A 16 -13.56 -4.41 -4.46
C LYS A 16 -12.88 -3.64 -3.32
N GLY A 17 -11.55 -3.58 -3.33
CA GLY A 17 -10.75 -2.82 -2.35
C GLY A 17 -11.17 -1.35 -2.24
N ILE A 18 -11.41 -0.67 -3.37
CA ILE A 18 -11.89 0.72 -3.37
C ILE A 18 -13.33 0.81 -2.85
N THR A 19 -14.19 -0.12 -3.23
CA THR A 19 -15.60 -0.13 -2.80
C THR A 19 -15.71 -0.32 -1.29
N ILE A 20 -15.03 -1.33 -0.74
CA ILE A 20 -15.07 -1.62 0.70
C ILE A 20 -14.39 -0.52 1.52
N SER A 21 -13.27 0.04 1.03
CA SER A 21 -12.63 1.20 1.64
C SER A 21 -13.57 2.41 1.67
N SER A 22 -14.30 2.64 0.58
CA SER A 22 -15.24 3.76 0.48
C SER A 22 -16.46 3.59 1.39
N ILE A 23 -16.96 2.36 1.54
CA ILE A 23 -17.97 2.03 2.56
C ILE A 23 -17.42 2.35 3.96
N GLY A 24 -16.18 1.96 4.25
CA GLY A 24 -15.55 2.25 5.54
C GLY A 24 -15.40 3.74 5.82
N VAL A 25 -15.03 4.55 4.82
CA VAL A 25 -14.98 6.02 4.93
C VAL A 25 -16.36 6.59 5.29
N VAL A 26 -17.41 6.14 4.59
CA VAL A 26 -18.79 6.59 4.83
C VAL A 26 -19.26 6.20 6.25
N LEU A 27 -18.95 4.98 6.71
CA LEU A 27 -19.30 4.52 8.06
C LEU A 27 -18.48 5.23 9.15
N LYS A 28 -17.20 5.52 8.92
CA LYS A 28 -16.40 6.37 9.83
C LYS A 28 -16.95 7.78 9.93
N ALA A 29 -17.40 8.35 8.82
CA ALA A 29 -18.05 9.66 8.79
C ALA A 29 -19.38 9.69 9.57
N CYS A 30 -20.02 8.54 9.79
CA CYS A 30 -21.16 8.39 10.72
C CYS A 30 -20.74 8.24 12.20
N GLY A 31 -19.44 8.20 12.51
CA GLY A 31 -18.90 8.01 13.86
C GLY A 31 -18.80 6.55 14.30
N LEU A 32 -18.76 5.59 13.36
CA LEU A 32 -18.50 4.18 13.66
C LEU A 32 -17.00 3.87 13.56
N ARG A 33 -16.51 3.00 14.44
CA ARG A 33 -15.18 2.41 14.28
C ARG A 33 -15.25 1.24 13.30
N VAL A 34 -14.29 1.17 12.39
CA VAL A 34 -14.24 0.15 11.36
C VAL A 34 -12.89 -0.56 11.36
N ALA A 35 -12.92 -1.87 11.13
CA ALA A 35 -11.74 -2.68 10.85
C ALA A 35 -11.95 -3.39 9.51
N SER A 36 -10.87 -3.88 8.89
CA SER A 36 -10.93 -4.60 7.62
C SER A 36 -10.21 -5.94 7.69
N ILE A 37 -10.81 -6.99 7.15
CA ILE A 37 -10.20 -8.30 6.93
C ILE A 37 -10.20 -8.58 5.43
N LYS A 38 -9.03 -8.88 4.87
CA LYS A 38 -8.89 -9.38 3.50
C LYS A 38 -8.82 -10.89 3.51
N ILE A 39 -9.70 -11.52 2.73
CA ILE A 39 -9.61 -12.94 2.39
C ILE A 39 -9.01 -13.05 0.99
N ASP A 40 -7.96 -13.85 0.89
CA ASP A 40 -7.24 -14.16 -0.32
C ASP A 40 -7.35 -15.65 -0.64
N PRO A 41 -7.95 -16.02 -1.78
CA PRO A 41 -8.19 -17.43 -2.08
C PRO A 41 -6.94 -18.18 -2.55
N TYR A 42 -5.80 -17.52 -2.75
CA TYR A 42 -4.55 -18.16 -3.14
C TYR A 42 -3.93 -19.04 -2.04
N LEU A 43 -3.08 -19.98 -2.43
CA LEU A 43 -2.49 -20.99 -1.55
C LEU A 43 -1.26 -20.52 -0.76
N ASN A 44 -0.55 -19.48 -1.19
CA ASN A 44 0.57 -18.94 -0.43
C ASN A 44 0.10 -18.50 0.97
N CYS A 45 0.96 -18.68 1.98
CA CYS A 45 0.66 -18.26 3.35
C CYS A 45 0.68 -16.72 3.49
N ASP A 46 1.52 -16.06 2.70
CA ASP A 46 1.66 -14.62 2.62
C ASP A 46 2.09 -14.22 1.20
N ALA A 47 2.16 -12.91 0.94
CA ALA A 47 2.62 -12.38 -0.34
C ALA A 47 4.15 -12.29 -0.44
N GLY A 48 4.91 -12.58 0.64
CA GLY A 48 6.33 -12.25 0.75
C GLY A 48 7.22 -12.97 -0.26
N THR A 49 6.82 -14.17 -0.67
CA THR A 49 7.55 -14.98 -1.67
C THR A 49 7.07 -14.77 -3.10
N MET A 50 6.04 -13.94 -3.33
CA MET A 50 5.49 -13.73 -4.66
C MET A 50 6.33 -12.74 -5.46
N SER A 51 6.38 -12.95 -6.77
CA SER A 51 6.97 -11.98 -7.68
C SER A 51 6.06 -10.75 -7.79
N PRO A 52 6.62 -9.52 -7.76
CA PRO A 52 5.84 -8.31 -8.04
C PRO A 52 5.12 -8.32 -9.38
N PHE A 53 5.60 -9.11 -10.35
CA PHE A 53 4.96 -9.26 -11.65
C PHE A 53 3.63 -10.03 -11.63
N GLU A 54 3.46 -10.95 -10.68
CA GLU A 54 2.30 -11.84 -10.64
C GLU A 54 1.19 -11.27 -9.77
N HIS A 55 1.56 -10.68 -8.64
CA HIS A 55 0.63 -10.26 -7.59
C HIS A 55 0.65 -8.74 -7.34
N GLY A 56 1.57 -8.02 -7.98
CA GLY A 56 1.87 -6.63 -7.62
C GLY A 56 2.77 -6.54 -6.39
N GLU A 57 2.94 -5.32 -5.90
CA GLU A 57 3.77 -5.03 -4.73
C GLU A 57 3.33 -5.77 -3.46
N VAL A 58 4.30 -6.24 -2.67
CA VAL A 58 4.07 -6.77 -1.32
C VAL A 58 3.86 -5.61 -0.34
N PHE A 59 2.71 -5.57 0.32
CA PHE A 59 2.45 -4.58 1.37
C PHE A 59 2.91 -5.12 2.73
N VAL A 60 3.68 -4.31 3.46
CA VAL A 60 4.21 -4.66 4.78
C VAL A 60 3.40 -3.98 5.87
N LEU A 61 3.10 -4.71 6.94
CA LEU A 61 2.38 -4.24 8.12
C LEU A 61 3.33 -3.98 9.31
N ASP A 62 2.84 -3.30 10.34
CA ASP A 62 3.64 -2.91 11.50
C ASP A 62 4.21 -4.12 12.26
N ASP A 63 3.44 -5.21 12.34
CA ASP A 63 3.87 -6.46 12.98
C ASP A 63 4.79 -7.31 12.09
N GLY A 64 5.17 -6.84 10.90
CA GLY A 64 5.96 -7.58 9.93
C GLY A 64 5.16 -8.59 9.10
N GLY A 65 3.82 -8.49 9.10
CA GLY A 65 3.00 -9.21 8.13
C GLY A 65 3.31 -8.73 6.71
N GLU A 66 3.50 -9.69 5.80
CA GLU A 66 3.54 -9.46 4.36
C GLU A 66 2.20 -9.86 3.77
N GLY A 67 1.56 -8.98 3.00
CA GLY A 67 0.23 -9.25 2.48
C GLY A 67 -0.09 -8.52 1.19
N ASP A 68 -1.34 -8.68 0.77
CA ASP A 68 -1.88 -8.08 -0.43
C ASP A 68 -1.92 -6.55 -0.35
N LEU A 69 -1.73 -5.91 -1.50
CA LEU A 69 -1.74 -4.47 -1.71
C LEU A 69 -3.05 -3.78 -1.30
N ASP A 70 -4.17 -4.51 -1.30
CA ASP A 70 -5.47 -4.05 -0.81
C ASP A 70 -5.46 -3.73 0.69
N LEU A 71 -4.62 -4.38 1.49
CA LEU A 71 -4.43 -4.00 2.90
C LEU A 71 -3.98 -2.55 3.00
N GLY A 72 -3.08 -2.15 2.10
CA GLY A 72 -2.63 -0.78 1.98
C GLY A 72 -3.71 0.18 1.44
N ASN A 73 -4.77 -0.29 0.77
CA ASN A 73 -5.92 0.57 0.47
C ASN A 73 -6.70 0.87 1.76
N TYR A 74 -6.91 -0.14 2.60
CA TYR A 74 -7.66 0.01 3.85
C TYR A 74 -6.95 0.94 4.83
N GLU A 75 -5.66 0.74 5.09
CA GLU A 75 -4.91 1.62 6.00
C GLU A 75 -4.95 3.07 5.53
N ARG A 76 -4.77 3.31 4.22
CA ARG A 76 -4.76 4.65 3.63
C ARG A 76 -6.10 5.37 3.73
N PHE A 77 -7.19 4.69 3.36
CA PHE A 77 -8.53 5.30 3.33
C PHE A 77 -9.13 5.41 4.72
N LEU A 78 -8.91 4.42 5.58
CA LEU A 78 -9.57 4.32 6.87
C LEU A 78 -8.74 4.94 8.00
N GLY A 79 -7.43 5.15 7.80
CA GLY A 79 -6.54 5.63 8.85
C GLY A 79 -6.48 4.63 10.01
N VAL A 80 -6.25 3.36 9.67
CA VAL A 80 -6.15 2.24 10.61
C VAL A 80 -4.81 1.54 10.43
N THR A 81 -4.37 0.79 11.45
CA THR A 81 -3.17 -0.03 11.43
C THR A 81 -3.58 -1.49 11.56
N LEU A 82 -3.36 -2.26 10.49
CA LEU A 82 -3.70 -3.67 10.42
C LEU A 82 -2.50 -4.54 10.83
N THR A 83 -2.80 -5.79 11.14
CA THR A 83 -1.80 -6.83 11.50
C THR A 83 -1.85 -7.98 10.51
N ARG A 84 -0.85 -8.86 10.52
CA ARG A 84 -0.77 -10.04 9.62
C ARG A 84 -2.01 -10.92 9.63
N ASP A 85 -2.75 -10.90 10.74
CA ASP A 85 -3.96 -11.69 10.95
C ASP A 85 -5.19 -11.12 10.23
N HIS A 86 -5.16 -9.84 9.86
CA HIS A 86 -6.19 -9.22 9.02
C HIS A 86 -6.12 -9.67 7.55
N ASN A 87 -5.10 -10.47 7.20
CA ASN A 87 -4.98 -11.14 5.92
C ASN A 87 -5.13 -12.66 6.11
N ILE A 88 -6.25 -13.19 5.63
CA ILE A 88 -6.57 -14.62 5.64
C ILE A 88 -6.28 -15.17 4.26
N THR A 89 -5.38 -16.15 4.15
CA THR A 89 -5.13 -16.86 2.90
C THR A 89 -5.55 -18.32 3.02
N THR A 90 -5.81 -18.99 1.90
CA THR A 90 -6.05 -20.45 1.91
C THR A 90 -4.87 -21.18 2.55
N GLY A 91 -3.63 -20.78 2.25
CA GLY A 91 -2.42 -21.35 2.84
C GLY A 91 -2.40 -21.30 4.37
N LYS A 92 -2.68 -20.12 4.95
CA LYS A 92 -2.71 -19.90 6.41
C LYS A 92 -3.74 -20.80 7.09
N VAL A 93 -4.95 -20.86 6.53
CA VAL A 93 -6.04 -21.65 7.10
C VAL A 93 -5.71 -23.13 7.07
N TYR A 94 -5.25 -23.64 5.92
CA TYR A 94 -4.88 -25.05 5.79
C TYR A 94 -3.70 -25.41 6.69
N GLN A 95 -2.68 -24.56 6.76
CA GLN A 95 -1.55 -24.77 7.67
C GLN A 95 -2.01 -24.88 9.12
N GLN A 96 -2.89 -23.98 9.57
CA GLN A 96 -3.45 -24.01 10.93
C GLN A 96 -4.22 -25.30 11.21
N VAL A 97 -5.10 -25.72 10.29
CA VAL A 97 -5.92 -26.94 10.43
C VAL A 97 -5.04 -28.19 10.46
N LEU A 98 -4.06 -28.29 9.56
CA LEU A 98 -3.14 -29.43 9.50
C LEU A 98 -2.26 -29.52 10.75
N GLN A 99 -1.81 -28.38 11.30
CA GLN A 99 -1.06 -28.38 12.56
C GLN A 99 -1.92 -28.82 13.75
N LYS A 100 -3.20 -28.39 13.82
CA LYS A 100 -4.16 -28.84 14.83
C LYS A 100 -4.40 -30.35 14.74
N GLU A 101 -4.50 -30.89 13.52
CA GLU A 101 -4.62 -32.33 13.29
C GLU A 101 -3.42 -33.10 13.85
N ARG A 102 -2.19 -32.68 13.51
CA ARG A 102 -0.97 -33.34 14.00
C ARG A 102 -0.78 -33.28 15.52
N ARG A 103 -1.29 -32.24 16.18
CA ARG A 103 -1.27 -32.14 17.66
C ARG A 103 -2.33 -33.01 18.34
N GLY A 104 -3.30 -33.53 17.59
CA GLY A 104 -4.40 -34.33 18.13
C GLY A 104 -5.59 -33.50 18.62
N ASP A 105 -5.69 -32.21 18.24
CA ASP A 105 -6.73 -31.28 18.70
C ASP A 105 -8.15 -31.74 18.28
N TYR A 106 -8.25 -32.57 17.23
CA TYR A 106 -9.52 -33.15 16.74
C TYR A 106 -9.85 -34.54 17.32
N LEU A 107 -9.14 -34.98 18.38
CA LEU A 107 -9.41 -36.23 19.10
C LEU A 107 -9.44 -37.49 18.21
N GLY A 108 -8.58 -37.53 17.19
CA GLY A 108 -8.48 -38.65 16.24
C GLY A 108 -9.65 -38.77 15.25
N LYS A 109 -10.58 -37.81 15.22
CA LYS A 109 -11.64 -37.76 14.21
C LYS A 109 -11.08 -37.35 12.84
N THR A 110 -11.74 -37.79 11.77
CA THR A 110 -11.40 -37.38 10.41
C THR A 110 -11.66 -35.89 10.20
N VAL A 111 -10.61 -35.16 9.79
CA VAL A 111 -10.68 -33.74 9.45
C VAL A 111 -11.12 -33.59 7.98
N GLN A 112 -12.03 -32.65 7.73
CA GLN A 112 -12.64 -32.38 6.42
C GLN A 112 -12.75 -30.87 6.20
N VAL A 113 -12.97 -30.45 4.95
CA VAL A 113 -13.19 -29.03 4.62
C VAL A 113 -14.39 -28.48 5.39
N VAL A 114 -15.51 -29.20 5.39
CA VAL A 114 -16.67 -28.86 6.21
C VAL A 114 -16.80 -29.91 7.33
N PRO A 115 -16.90 -29.52 8.61
CA PRO A 115 -16.90 -28.14 9.10
C PRO A 115 -15.50 -27.61 9.46
N HIS A 116 -14.45 -28.43 9.49
CA HIS A 116 -13.20 -28.05 10.18
C HIS A 116 -12.45 -26.85 9.58
N VAL A 117 -12.40 -26.74 8.24
CA VAL A 117 -11.79 -25.57 7.57
C VAL A 117 -12.73 -24.36 7.65
N THR A 118 -14.03 -24.56 7.46
CA THR A 118 -15.02 -23.48 7.55
C THR A 118 -15.15 -22.91 8.97
N ASP A 119 -15.01 -23.75 10.00
CA ASP A 119 -14.98 -23.34 11.40
C ASP A 119 -13.70 -22.55 11.70
N ALA A 120 -12.54 -23.02 11.20
CA ALA A 120 -11.28 -22.29 11.37
C ALA A 120 -11.34 -20.88 10.76
N ILE A 121 -12.00 -20.71 9.60
CA ILE A 121 -12.22 -19.39 8.98
C ILE A 121 -13.14 -18.53 9.84
N GLN A 122 -14.27 -19.07 10.32
CA GLN A 122 -15.22 -18.34 11.16
C GLN A 122 -14.57 -17.89 12.48
N ASP A 123 -13.87 -18.79 13.16
CA ASP A 123 -13.15 -18.50 14.40
C ASP A 123 -12.08 -17.43 14.19
N TRP A 124 -11.41 -17.44 13.02
CA TRP A 124 -10.43 -16.42 12.66
C TRP A 124 -11.09 -15.05 12.49
N ILE A 125 -12.19 -14.97 11.75
CA ILE A 125 -12.93 -13.72 11.52
C ILE A 125 -13.41 -13.13 12.85
N GLU A 126 -13.99 -13.94 13.75
CA GLU A 126 -14.49 -13.46 15.04
C GLU A 126 -13.37 -12.90 15.91
N ARG A 127 -12.26 -13.65 16.01
CA ARG A 127 -11.09 -13.26 16.80
C ARG A 127 -10.47 -11.97 16.29
N VAL A 128 -10.22 -11.89 14.99
CA VAL A 128 -9.52 -10.74 14.39
C VAL A 128 -10.38 -9.49 14.40
N ALA A 129 -11.69 -9.61 14.23
CA ALA A 129 -12.60 -8.47 14.35
C ALA A 129 -12.55 -7.79 15.73
N GLN A 130 -12.13 -8.49 16.79
CA GLN A 130 -11.97 -7.89 18.13
C GLN A 130 -10.64 -7.16 18.33
N ILE A 131 -9.68 -7.28 17.42
CA ILE A 131 -8.39 -6.60 17.53
C ILE A 131 -8.59 -5.10 17.26
N PRO A 132 -8.23 -4.19 18.17
CA PRO A 132 -8.28 -2.76 17.92
C PRO A 132 -7.28 -2.35 16.83
N VAL A 133 -7.69 -1.44 15.94
CA VAL A 133 -6.88 -1.03 14.76
C VAL A 133 -6.74 0.49 14.60
N ASP A 134 -7.38 1.30 15.43
CA ASP A 134 -7.41 2.76 15.32
C ASP A 134 -6.65 3.47 16.45
N GLY A 135 -5.78 2.74 17.16
CA GLY A 135 -5.04 3.21 18.32
C GLY A 135 -5.87 3.31 19.61
N SER A 136 -7.17 2.96 19.57
CA SER A 136 -7.98 2.82 20.78
C SER A 136 -7.83 1.43 21.41
N ASP A 137 -8.25 1.27 22.67
CA ASP A 137 -8.32 -0.02 23.35
C ASP A 137 -9.65 -0.76 23.08
N GLN A 138 -10.38 -0.36 22.04
CA GLN A 138 -11.74 -0.86 21.79
C GLN A 138 -11.83 -1.52 20.41
N PRO A 139 -12.60 -2.62 20.28
CA PRO A 139 -12.82 -3.25 19.00
C PRO A 139 -13.66 -2.34 18.08
N ALA A 140 -13.59 -2.64 16.78
CA ALA A 140 -14.43 -1.96 15.80
C ALA A 140 -15.93 -2.17 16.09
N ASP A 141 -16.77 -1.24 15.61
CA ASP A 141 -18.22 -1.42 15.63
C ASP A 141 -18.67 -2.30 14.45
N VAL A 142 -18.01 -2.13 13.30
CA VAL A 142 -18.25 -2.89 12.05
C VAL A 142 -16.93 -3.44 11.50
N CYS A 143 -16.83 -4.75 11.34
CA CYS A 143 -15.76 -5.41 10.63
C CYS A 143 -16.13 -5.58 9.16
N LEU A 144 -15.37 -4.93 8.28
CA LEU A 144 -15.47 -5.06 6.83
C LEU A 144 -14.67 -6.29 6.39
N ILE A 145 -15.26 -7.18 5.61
CA ILE A 145 -14.61 -8.41 5.14
C ILE A 145 -14.61 -8.39 3.62
N GLU A 146 -13.45 -8.26 2.99
CA GLU A 146 -13.33 -8.44 1.55
C GLU A 146 -13.04 -9.90 1.21
N VAL A 147 -13.90 -10.51 0.40
CA VAL A 147 -13.63 -11.81 -0.24
C VAL A 147 -12.97 -11.57 -1.59
N GLY A 148 -11.67 -11.88 -1.66
CA GLY A 148 -10.88 -11.88 -2.89
C GLY A 148 -11.40 -12.86 -3.94
N GLY A 149 -10.86 -12.76 -5.16
CA GLY A 149 -11.33 -13.59 -6.29
C GLY A 149 -12.72 -13.21 -6.80
N THR A 150 -13.35 -14.14 -7.51
CA THR A 150 -14.73 -14.01 -7.99
C THR A 150 -15.62 -15.13 -7.45
N VAL A 151 -16.92 -14.88 -7.44
CA VAL A 151 -17.91 -15.92 -7.12
C VAL A 151 -18.01 -16.89 -8.30
N GLY A 152 -17.91 -18.19 -8.01
CA GLY A 152 -17.90 -19.28 -9.00
C GLY A 152 -16.54 -19.95 -9.15
N ASP A 153 -15.47 -19.32 -8.67
CA ASP A 153 -14.14 -19.90 -8.64
C ASP A 153 -14.04 -21.01 -7.57
N ILE A 154 -13.28 -22.07 -7.87
CA ILE A 154 -13.08 -23.22 -6.96
C ILE A 154 -12.40 -22.75 -5.66
N GLU A 155 -11.45 -21.85 -5.79
CA GLU A 155 -10.66 -21.29 -4.71
C GLU A 155 -11.52 -20.48 -3.72
N SER A 156 -12.58 -19.84 -4.21
CA SER A 156 -13.51 -19.04 -3.39
C SER A 156 -14.56 -19.89 -2.65
N MET A 157 -14.80 -21.14 -3.07
CA MET A 157 -15.91 -21.97 -2.57
C MET A 157 -15.87 -22.16 -1.05
N ILE A 158 -14.68 -22.40 -0.49
CA ILE A 158 -14.51 -22.64 0.95
C ILE A 158 -14.89 -21.41 1.79
N PHE A 159 -14.57 -20.21 1.30
CA PHE A 159 -14.85 -18.96 1.99
C PHE A 159 -16.32 -18.57 1.88
N LEU A 160 -16.94 -18.81 0.73
CA LEU A 160 -18.39 -18.61 0.56
C LEU A 160 -19.18 -19.54 1.47
N GLU A 161 -18.81 -20.82 1.59
CA GLU A 161 -19.45 -21.75 2.52
C GLU A 161 -19.21 -21.35 3.99
N ALA A 162 -18.00 -20.89 4.34
CA ALA A 162 -17.72 -20.38 5.67
C ALA A 162 -18.61 -19.17 6.02
N LEU A 163 -18.74 -18.19 5.12
CA LEU A 163 -19.61 -17.03 5.32
C LEU A 163 -21.10 -17.40 5.35
N ARG A 164 -21.51 -18.40 4.56
CA ARG A 164 -22.87 -18.93 4.56
C ARG A 164 -23.26 -19.51 5.92
N GLN A 165 -22.34 -20.19 6.61
CA GLN A 165 -22.53 -20.66 7.99
C GLN A 165 -22.43 -19.48 8.98
N PHE A 166 -21.48 -18.59 8.74
CA PHE A 166 -21.15 -17.48 9.63
C PHE A 166 -22.33 -16.55 9.92
N GLN A 167 -23.12 -16.19 8.89
CA GLN A 167 -24.29 -15.32 9.06
C GLN A 167 -25.31 -15.86 10.08
N PHE A 168 -25.40 -17.19 10.24
CA PHE A 168 -26.27 -17.81 11.24
C PHE A 168 -25.61 -17.90 12.60
N ARG A 169 -24.29 -18.12 12.62
CA ARG A 169 -23.49 -18.16 13.85
C ARG A 169 -23.54 -16.83 14.60
N VAL A 170 -23.36 -15.71 13.89
CA VAL A 170 -23.35 -14.36 14.50
C VAL A 170 -24.73 -13.74 14.61
N GLY A 171 -25.76 -14.33 14.01
CA GLY A 171 -27.11 -13.76 13.91
C GLY A 171 -27.29 -12.88 12.67
N VAL A 172 -28.44 -13.03 12.01
CA VAL A 172 -28.74 -12.42 10.71
C VAL A 172 -28.70 -10.89 10.76
N GLU A 173 -29.07 -10.29 11.90
CA GLU A 173 -29.03 -8.85 12.18
C GLU A 173 -27.62 -8.30 12.42
N ASN A 174 -26.62 -9.17 12.54
CA ASN A 174 -25.21 -8.80 12.73
C ASN A 174 -24.37 -8.97 11.46
N PHE A 175 -24.95 -9.49 10.37
CA PHE A 175 -24.29 -9.74 9.10
C PHE A 175 -24.97 -8.99 7.95
N CYS A 176 -24.17 -8.35 7.10
CA CYS A 176 -24.61 -7.73 5.85
C CYS A 176 -23.72 -8.19 4.69
N LEU A 177 -24.33 -8.54 3.56
CA LEU A 177 -23.64 -8.93 2.35
C LEU A 177 -23.78 -7.87 1.26
N VAL A 178 -22.65 -7.37 0.77
CA VAL A 178 -22.56 -6.49 -0.39
C VAL A 178 -21.94 -7.26 -1.54
N HIS A 179 -22.53 -7.17 -2.73
CA HIS A 179 -21.98 -7.78 -3.94
C HIS A 179 -21.59 -6.72 -4.97
N VAL A 180 -20.34 -6.75 -5.42
CA VAL A 180 -19.81 -5.84 -6.44
C VAL A 180 -19.86 -6.52 -7.80
N SER A 181 -20.55 -5.91 -8.77
CA SER A 181 -20.75 -6.49 -10.10
C SER A 181 -20.52 -5.47 -11.22
N LEU A 182 -20.06 -5.93 -12.38
CA LEU A 182 -19.89 -5.12 -13.58
C LEU A 182 -21.21 -5.04 -14.37
N VAL A 183 -21.61 -3.83 -14.73
CA VAL A 183 -22.68 -3.56 -15.69
C VAL A 183 -22.04 -2.95 -16.93
N PRO A 184 -21.69 -3.77 -17.95
CA PRO A 184 -21.03 -3.26 -19.14
C PRO A 184 -21.98 -2.41 -19.99
N VAL A 185 -21.43 -1.37 -20.60
CA VAL A 185 -22.11 -0.49 -21.56
C VAL A 185 -21.58 -0.82 -22.95
N LEU A 186 -22.44 -1.31 -23.85
CA LEU A 186 -22.02 -1.70 -25.19
C LEU A 186 -22.07 -0.48 -26.14
N GLY A 187 -20.89 -0.08 -26.65
CA GLY A 187 -20.64 1.22 -27.26
C GLY A 187 -21.41 1.56 -28.54
N SER A 188 -22.01 0.60 -29.24
CA SER A 188 -22.82 0.89 -30.44
C SER A 188 -24.24 1.37 -30.15
N VAL A 189 -24.77 1.08 -28.95
CA VAL A 189 -26.17 1.39 -28.58
C VAL A 189 -26.24 2.15 -27.26
N GLY A 190 -25.16 2.20 -26.47
CA GLY A 190 -25.14 2.83 -25.15
C GLY A 190 -25.95 2.06 -24.08
N GLU A 191 -26.42 0.86 -24.41
CA GLU A 191 -27.30 0.08 -23.55
C GLU A 191 -26.52 -0.55 -22.37
N GLN A 192 -27.00 -0.30 -21.15
CA GLN A 192 -26.48 -0.90 -19.92
C GLN A 192 -26.94 -2.35 -19.77
N LYS A 193 -26.01 -3.31 -19.87
CA LYS A 193 -26.34 -4.75 -19.85
C LYS A 193 -26.31 -5.31 -18.43
N THR A 194 -27.48 -5.69 -17.93
CA THR A 194 -27.65 -6.23 -16.56
C THR A 194 -27.45 -7.73 -16.44
N LYS A 195 -27.32 -8.46 -17.56
CA LYS A 195 -27.22 -9.92 -17.57
C LYS A 195 -26.02 -10.47 -16.78
N PRO A 196 -24.80 -9.92 -16.92
CA PRO A 196 -23.66 -10.40 -16.13
C PRO A 196 -23.91 -10.37 -14.62
N THR A 197 -24.52 -9.30 -14.12
CA THR A 197 -24.95 -9.18 -12.72
C THR A 197 -25.97 -10.24 -12.33
N GLN A 198 -26.99 -10.49 -13.17
CA GLN A 198 -28.00 -11.52 -12.90
C GLN A 198 -27.37 -12.92 -12.77
N HIS A 199 -26.39 -13.25 -13.60
CA HIS A 199 -25.68 -14.53 -13.55
C HIS A 199 -24.77 -14.64 -12.31
N ALA A 200 -24.03 -13.58 -11.98
CA ALA A 200 -23.19 -13.54 -10.78
C ALA A 200 -24.02 -13.72 -9.49
N ILE A 201 -25.17 -13.06 -9.40
CA ILE A 201 -26.09 -13.23 -8.25
C ILE A 201 -26.72 -14.62 -8.23
N LYS A 202 -27.01 -15.23 -9.39
CA LYS A 202 -27.47 -16.61 -9.44
C LYS A 202 -26.43 -17.55 -8.81
N GLU A 203 -25.16 -17.38 -9.16
CA GLU A 203 -24.07 -18.20 -8.62
C GLU A 203 -23.89 -17.99 -7.12
N LEU A 204 -23.89 -16.74 -6.66
CA LEU A 204 -23.81 -16.39 -5.23
C LEU A 204 -24.93 -17.05 -4.42
N ARG A 205 -26.16 -17.06 -4.96
CA ARG A 205 -27.31 -17.73 -4.34
C ARG A 205 -27.21 -19.25 -4.37
N SER A 206 -26.63 -19.84 -5.42
CA SER A 206 -26.34 -21.27 -5.44
C SER A 206 -25.37 -21.68 -4.32
N ALA A 207 -24.45 -20.79 -3.94
CA ALA A 207 -23.59 -20.94 -2.77
C ALA A 207 -24.30 -20.64 -1.43
N GLY A 208 -25.60 -20.35 -1.44
CA GLY A 208 -26.41 -20.12 -0.23
C GLY A 208 -26.34 -18.69 0.34
N LEU A 209 -25.81 -17.73 -0.42
CA LEU A 209 -25.67 -16.33 -0.01
C LEU A 209 -26.57 -15.42 -0.86
N SER A 210 -27.26 -14.49 -0.22
CA SER A 210 -28.10 -13.49 -0.88
C SER A 210 -27.61 -12.09 -0.53
N PRO A 211 -27.29 -11.22 -1.51
CA PRO A 211 -26.80 -9.89 -1.21
C PRO A 211 -27.91 -9.02 -0.62
N ASP A 212 -27.56 -8.21 0.38
CA ASP A 212 -28.43 -7.15 0.89
C ASP A 212 -28.32 -5.89 0.03
N VAL A 213 -27.13 -5.64 -0.53
CA VAL A 213 -26.80 -4.48 -1.38
C VAL A 213 -26.01 -4.96 -2.60
N ILE A 214 -26.34 -4.42 -3.77
CA ILE A 214 -25.59 -4.66 -5.01
C ILE A 214 -24.97 -3.34 -5.44
N ILE A 215 -23.65 -3.33 -5.54
CA ILE A 215 -22.89 -2.19 -6.07
C ILE A 215 -22.50 -2.51 -7.51
N CYS A 216 -23.04 -1.72 -8.43
CA CYS A 216 -22.83 -1.90 -9.85
C CYS A 216 -21.77 -0.92 -10.36
N ARG A 217 -20.63 -1.47 -10.81
CA ARG A 217 -19.60 -0.72 -11.52
C ARG A 217 -19.97 -0.60 -13.00
N ALA A 218 -19.89 0.60 -13.54
CA ALA A 218 -20.18 0.89 -14.96
C ALA A 218 -19.33 2.08 -15.45
N SER A 219 -19.28 2.32 -16.76
CA SER A 219 -18.63 3.52 -17.30
C SER A 219 -19.47 4.78 -17.16
N SER A 220 -20.80 4.64 -17.03
CA SER A 220 -21.75 5.74 -16.84
C SER A 220 -22.72 5.46 -15.70
N GLU A 221 -23.35 6.50 -15.17
CA GLU A 221 -24.36 6.37 -14.11
C GLU A 221 -25.52 5.45 -14.57
N LEU A 222 -25.93 4.54 -13.68
CA LEU A 222 -27.02 3.61 -14.02
C LEU A 222 -28.36 4.31 -14.15
N GLU A 223 -29.06 4.01 -15.23
CA GLU A 223 -30.44 4.47 -15.41
C GLU A 223 -31.36 3.88 -14.33
N PRO A 224 -32.42 4.61 -13.92
CA PRO A 224 -33.42 4.08 -12.99
C PRO A 224 -34.07 2.77 -13.47
N SER A 225 -34.28 2.63 -14.78
CA SER A 225 -34.77 1.42 -15.45
C SER A 225 -33.82 0.22 -15.22
N THR A 226 -32.51 0.45 -15.37
CA THR A 226 -31.44 -0.53 -15.13
C THR A 226 -31.40 -0.94 -13.67
N LYS A 227 -31.44 0.02 -12.74
CA LYS A 227 -31.49 -0.26 -11.29
C LYS A 227 -32.72 -1.09 -10.91
N PHE A 228 -33.90 -0.71 -11.41
CA PHE A 228 -35.14 -1.47 -11.19
C PHE A 228 -35.05 -2.90 -11.73
N LYS A 229 -34.53 -3.05 -12.95
CA LYS A 229 -34.33 -4.36 -13.59
C LYS A 229 -33.39 -5.24 -12.77
N ILE A 230 -32.24 -4.71 -12.33
CA ILE A 230 -31.31 -5.43 -11.46
C ILE A 230 -32.00 -5.83 -10.15
N GLY A 231 -32.68 -4.89 -9.48
CA GLY A 231 -33.41 -5.16 -8.24
C GLY A 231 -34.41 -6.30 -8.39
N MET A 232 -35.26 -6.23 -9.42
CA MET A 232 -36.28 -7.25 -9.71
C MET A 232 -35.67 -8.63 -9.98
N PHE A 233 -34.66 -8.73 -10.85
CA PHE A 233 -34.06 -10.04 -11.21
C PHE A 233 -33.11 -10.60 -10.13
N CYS A 234 -32.50 -9.72 -9.33
CA CYS A 234 -31.59 -10.12 -8.26
C CYS A 234 -32.30 -10.26 -6.91
N GLN A 235 -33.60 -9.95 -6.83
CA GLN A 235 -34.44 -10.03 -5.63
C GLN A 235 -33.95 -9.12 -4.49
N VAL A 236 -33.51 -7.91 -4.86
CA VAL A 236 -33.14 -6.85 -3.91
C VAL A 236 -33.97 -5.60 -4.20
N SER A 237 -34.20 -4.77 -3.19
CA SER A 237 -34.86 -3.47 -3.40
C SER A 237 -34.07 -2.65 -4.43
N ALA A 238 -34.76 -1.93 -5.33
CA ALA A 238 -34.10 -1.07 -6.30
C ALA A 238 -33.25 0.03 -5.61
N ASN A 239 -33.64 0.46 -4.41
CA ASN A 239 -32.88 1.41 -3.60
C ASN A 239 -31.57 0.81 -3.05
N HIS A 240 -31.44 -0.52 -3.02
CA HIS A 240 -30.22 -1.22 -2.61
C HIS A 240 -29.30 -1.55 -3.80
N VAL A 241 -29.64 -1.07 -5.01
CA VAL A 241 -28.79 -1.15 -6.20
C VAL A 241 -28.07 0.19 -6.37
N LEU A 242 -26.82 0.25 -5.91
CA LEU A 242 -25.99 1.46 -5.94
C LEU A 242 -25.17 1.51 -7.23
N SER A 243 -25.09 2.69 -7.85
CA SER A 243 -24.29 2.92 -9.05
C SER A 243 -22.96 3.54 -8.69
N VAL A 244 -21.85 2.89 -9.04
CA VAL A 244 -20.50 3.44 -8.93
C VAL A 244 -19.92 3.49 -10.34
N HIS A 245 -20.05 4.63 -10.99
CA HIS A 245 -19.53 4.82 -12.34
C HIS A 245 -18.05 5.25 -12.30
N ASP A 246 -17.39 5.22 -13.46
CA ASP A 246 -16.03 5.75 -13.58
C ASP A 246 -16.00 7.23 -13.19
N VAL A 247 -15.11 7.58 -12.26
CA VAL A 247 -14.92 8.91 -11.69
C VAL A 247 -13.54 9.46 -12.07
N SER A 248 -13.39 10.79 -12.01
CA SER A 248 -12.12 11.46 -12.31
C SER A 248 -10.99 11.03 -11.39
N ASN A 249 -11.29 10.82 -10.11
CA ASN A 249 -10.35 10.31 -9.12
C ASN A 249 -11.07 9.44 -8.07
N ILE A 250 -10.33 8.53 -7.44
CA ILE A 250 -10.89 7.52 -6.51
C ILE A 250 -11.55 8.12 -5.26
N TYR A 251 -11.23 9.36 -4.90
CA TYR A 251 -11.78 10.01 -3.71
C TYR A 251 -13.24 10.46 -3.91
N HIS A 252 -13.77 10.42 -5.14
CA HIS A 252 -15.19 10.62 -5.39
C HIS A 252 -16.06 9.41 -5.05
N VAL A 253 -15.49 8.20 -4.95
CA VAL A 253 -16.29 6.98 -4.71
C VAL A 253 -17.03 7.03 -3.36
N PRO A 254 -16.42 7.45 -2.23
CA PRO A 254 -17.16 7.65 -0.98
C PRO A 254 -18.31 8.66 -1.10
N LEU A 255 -18.12 9.74 -1.88
CA LEU A 255 -19.15 10.77 -2.10
C LEU A 255 -20.33 10.21 -2.90
N LEU A 256 -20.06 9.41 -3.94
CA LEU A 256 -21.09 8.73 -4.73
C LEU A 256 -21.93 7.76 -3.88
N LEU A 257 -21.28 7.02 -2.97
CA LEU A 257 -21.97 6.11 -2.06
C LEU A 257 -22.81 6.88 -1.04
N SER A 258 -22.26 7.96 -0.46
CA SER A 258 -22.97 8.82 0.49
C SER A 258 -24.22 9.45 -0.15
N LYS A 259 -24.08 10.02 -1.36
CA LYS A 259 -25.19 10.61 -2.13
C LYS A 259 -26.34 9.63 -2.41
N GLN A 260 -26.05 8.34 -2.52
CA GLN A 260 -27.04 7.29 -2.75
C GLN A 260 -27.58 6.67 -1.45
N GLY A 261 -27.25 7.22 -0.28
CA GLY A 261 -27.77 6.75 1.01
C GLY A 261 -27.15 5.43 1.49
N ALA A 262 -25.91 5.11 1.07
CA ALA A 262 -25.28 3.84 1.46
C ALA A 262 -25.22 3.66 2.99
N ALA A 263 -24.92 4.73 3.74
CA ALA A 263 -24.88 4.70 5.21
C ALA A 263 -26.20 4.23 5.83
N SER A 264 -27.32 4.83 5.42
CA SER A 264 -28.63 4.50 5.98
C SER A 264 -29.08 3.08 5.62
N ILE A 265 -28.81 2.63 4.39
CA ILE A 265 -29.10 1.25 3.96
C ILE A 265 -28.32 0.25 4.81
N LEU A 266 -27.00 0.44 4.93
CA LEU A 266 -26.12 -0.49 5.65
C LEU A 266 -26.39 -0.49 7.16
N MET A 267 -26.54 0.68 7.77
CA MET A 267 -26.84 0.80 9.20
C MET A 267 -28.24 0.29 9.54
N SER A 268 -29.22 0.45 8.65
CA SER A 268 -30.54 -0.17 8.79
C SER A 268 -30.43 -1.69 8.79
N ARG A 269 -29.74 -2.25 7.80
CA ARG A 269 -29.56 -3.72 7.69
C ARG A 269 -28.84 -4.31 8.90
N LEU A 270 -27.88 -3.58 9.47
CA LEU A 270 -27.09 -3.98 10.63
C LEU A 270 -27.72 -3.57 11.98
N HIS A 271 -28.94 -3.02 11.99
CA HIS A 271 -29.64 -2.58 13.19
C HIS A 271 -28.82 -1.57 14.03
N LEU A 272 -28.18 -0.62 13.35
CA LEU A 272 -27.36 0.45 13.94
C LEU A 272 -28.02 1.83 13.82
N MET A 273 -29.29 1.91 13.40
CA MET A 273 -29.99 3.20 13.20
C MET A 273 -30.11 4.06 14.46
N ASN A 274 -30.03 3.47 15.65
CA ASN A 274 -29.97 4.20 16.91
C ASN A 274 -28.68 5.03 17.08
N ARG A 275 -27.63 4.71 16.31
CA ARG A 275 -26.35 5.44 16.25
C ARG A 275 -26.20 6.27 14.98
N PHE A 276 -27.24 6.33 14.13
CA PHE A 276 -27.16 7.00 12.85
C PHE A 276 -26.87 8.49 13.02
N ARG A 277 -25.88 8.95 12.27
CA ARG A 277 -25.54 10.35 12.04
C ARG A 277 -25.32 10.50 10.55
N GLU A 278 -25.77 11.60 9.97
CA GLU A 278 -25.46 11.88 8.57
C GLU A 278 -23.93 11.91 8.38
N PRO A 279 -23.39 11.25 7.33
CA PRO A 279 -21.94 11.21 7.11
C PRO A 279 -21.35 12.62 6.94
N ASP A 280 -20.45 13.02 7.83
CA ASP A 280 -19.66 14.23 7.65
C ASP A 280 -18.46 13.96 6.72
N LEU A 281 -18.57 14.41 5.49
CA LEU A 281 -17.55 14.24 4.43
C LEU A 281 -17.04 15.59 3.91
N VAL A 282 -17.14 16.68 4.69
CA VAL A 282 -16.76 18.03 4.23
C VAL A 282 -15.28 18.08 3.80
N GLU A 283 -14.37 17.63 4.66
CA GLU A 283 -12.94 17.62 4.35
C GLU A 283 -12.60 16.67 3.19
N TRP A 284 -13.24 15.49 3.16
CA TRP A 284 -13.04 14.51 2.09
C TRP A 284 -13.51 15.04 0.74
N SER A 285 -14.66 15.73 0.71
CA SER A 285 -15.21 16.37 -0.47
C SER A 285 -14.30 17.50 -0.96
N ALA A 286 -13.82 18.36 -0.06
CA ALA A 286 -12.86 19.40 -0.39
C ALA A 286 -11.58 18.83 -1.02
N MET A 287 -11.04 17.75 -0.44
CA MET A 287 -9.90 17.03 -1.01
C MET A 287 -10.21 16.48 -2.41
N ALA A 288 -11.30 15.71 -2.58
CA ALA A 288 -11.65 15.08 -3.84
C ALA A 288 -11.81 16.09 -4.99
N HIS A 289 -12.47 17.22 -4.72
CA HIS A 289 -12.61 18.31 -5.70
C HIS A 289 -11.31 19.06 -5.95
N ARG A 290 -10.47 19.25 -4.93
CA ARG A 290 -9.17 19.89 -5.11
C ARG A 290 -8.28 19.11 -6.08
N VAL A 291 -8.29 17.77 -5.97
CA VAL A 291 -7.51 16.89 -6.87
C VAL A 291 -7.86 17.07 -8.35
N ASP A 292 -9.12 17.34 -8.68
CA ASP A 292 -9.54 17.53 -10.08
C ASP A 292 -9.07 18.86 -10.69
N ASN A 293 -8.60 19.80 -9.87
CA ASN A 293 -8.39 21.19 -10.27
C ASN A 293 -6.92 21.64 -10.25
N PHE A 294 -5.96 20.72 -10.08
CA PHE A 294 -4.55 21.04 -10.17
C PHE A 294 -4.18 21.52 -11.57
N LYS A 295 -3.42 22.64 -11.64
CA LYS A 295 -3.04 23.28 -12.92
C LYS A 295 -1.56 23.08 -13.26
N GLU A 296 -0.73 22.98 -12.24
CA GLU A 296 0.71 22.82 -12.39
C GLU A 296 1.07 21.36 -12.15
N THR A 297 2.00 20.84 -12.94
CA THR A 297 2.46 19.47 -12.86
C THR A 297 3.80 19.37 -12.15
N CYS A 298 4.09 18.23 -11.55
CA CYS A 298 5.40 17.85 -11.04
C CYS A 298 5.81 16.54 -11.71
N ARG A 299 6.92 16.56 -12.46
CA ARG A 299 7.44 15.40 -13.19
C ARG A 299 8.46 14.68 -12.33
N ILE A 300 8.17 13.43 -11.96
CA ILE A 300 9.06 12.60 -11.15
C ILE A 300 9.53 11.41 -11.98
N ALA A 301 10.84 11.24 -12.08
CA ALA A 301 11.43 10.02 -12.64
C ALA A 301 11.35 8.91 -11.61
N LEU A 302 10.75 7.77 -11.98
CA LEU A 302 10.80 6.54 -11.19
C LEU A 302 11.73 5.56 -11.91
N VAL A 303 12.93 5.38 -11.35
CA VAL A 303 13.99 4.55 -11.95
C VAL A 303 13.97 3.16 -11.33
N GLY A 304 13.33 2.22 -12.03
CA GLY A 304 12.98 0.91 -11.49
C GLY A 304 13.40 -0.26 -12.38
N LYS A 305 13.12 -1.47 -11.89
CA LYS A 305 13.34 -2.76 -12.58
C LYS A 305 12.09 -3.26 -13.33
N TYR A 306 10.93 -2.66 -13.05
CA TYR A 306 9.61 -3.17 -13.40
C TYR A 306 8.74 -2.07 -14.03
N THR A 307 9.31 -1.29 -14.94
CA THR A 307 8.62 -0.12 -15.51
C THR A 307 7.39 -0.46 -16.35
N GLY A 308 7.33 -1.67 -16.90
CA GLY A 308 6.18 -2.16 -17.67
C GLY A 308 4.95 -2.54 -16.83
N LEU A 309 5.06 -2.67 -15.50
CA LEU A 309 3.95 -3.05 -14.63
C LEU A 309 3.82 -2.08 -13.46
N GLN A 310 2.94 -1.09 -13.61
CA GLN A 310 2.71 -0.03 -12.62
C GLN A 310 2.35 -0.56 -11.23
N ASP A 311 1.67 -1.71 -11.16
CA ASP A 311 1.25 -2.35 -9.91
C ASP A 311 2.43 -2.81 -9.03
N SER A 312 3.63 -2.95 -9.60
CA SER A 312 4.85 -3.30 -8.86
C SER A 312 5.34 -2.19 -7.93
N TYR A 313 4.85 -0.95 -8.12
CA TYR A 313 5.25 0.23 -7.35
C TYR A 313 4.04 1.03 -6.84
N LEU A 314 2.87 0.40 -6.70
CA LEU A 314 1.63 1.14 -6.44
C LEU A 314 1.67 1.96 -5.14
N SER A 315 2.32 1.47 -4.08
CA SER A 315 2.48 2.23 -2.83
C SER A 315 3.34 3.47 -3.04
N VAL A 316 4.43 3.36 -3.80
CA VAL A 316 5.28 4.51 -4.18
C VAL A 316 4.48 5.52 -4.98
N ILE A 317 3.70 5.08 -5.97
CA ILE A 317 2.82 5.95 -6.77
C ILE A 317 1.80 6.66 -5.88
N LYS A 318 1.15 5.94 -4.95
CA LYS A 318 0.17 6.52 -4.02
C LYS A 318 0.84 7.55 -3.09
N ALA A 319 2.02 7.24 -2.57
CA ALA A 319 2.74 8.15 -1.69
C ALA A 319 3.16 9.44 -2.42
N LEU A 320 3.63 9.33 -3.66
CA LEU A 320 3.87 10.48 -4.54
C LEU A 320 2.60 11.29 -4.78
N LYS A 321 1.47 10.62 -5.10
CA LYS A 321 0.19 11.30 -5.31
C LYS A 321 -0.26 12.06 -4.07
N HIS A 322 -0.16 11.47 -2.88
CA HIS A 322 -0.51 12.16 -1.64
C HIS A 322 0.38 13.39 -1.42
N ALA A 323 1.69 13.28 -1.68
CA ALA A 323 2.63 14.38 -1.55
C ALA A 323 2.35 15.51 -2.55
N THR A 324 2.09 15.19 -3.83
CA THR A 324 1.73 16.21 -4.84
C THR A 324 0.38 16.85 -4.55
N MET A 325 -0.60 16.09 -4.03
CA MET A 325 -1.88 16.63 -3.58
C MET A 325 -1.72 17.68 -2.46
N LYS A 326 -0.74 17.52 -1.57
CA LYS A 326 -0.45 18.49 -0.50
C LYS A 326 0.24 19.75 -1.01
N CYS A 327 1.01 19.65 -2.09
CA CYS A 327 1.69 20.77 -2.74
C CYS A 327 0.89 21.40 -3.90
N ASP A 328 -0.38 21.03 -4.06
CA ASP A 328 -1.28 21.47 -5.14
C ASP A 328 -0.68 21.27 -6.55
N ARG A 329 -0.12 20.08 -6.79
CA ARG A 329 0.44 19.65 -8.08
C ARG A 329 -0.23 18.39 -8.58
N ASP A 330 -0.37 18.32 -9.91
CA ASP A 330 -0.66 17.07 -10.59
C ASP A 330 0.63 16.26 -10.80
N LEU A 331 0.55 14.94 -10.62
CA LEU A 331 1.71 14.05 -10.67
C LEU A 331 1.88 13.48 -12.07
N VAL A 332 3.05 13.69 -12.67
CA VAL A 332 3.46 13.01 -13.90
C VAL A 332 4.64 12.10 -13.56
N ILE A 333 4.49 10.80 -13.78
CA ILE A 333 5.57 9.82 -13.57
C ILE A 333 6.20 9.49 -14.91
N GLU A 334 7.51 9.75 -15.02
CA GLU A 334 8.34 9.24 -16.11
C GLU A 334 8.95 7.91 -15.68
N TRP A 335 8.55 6.83 -16.36
CA TRP A 335 9.02 5.48 -16.09
C TRP A 335 10.34 5.22 -16.81
N ILE A 336 11.39 4.88 -16.06
CA ILE A 336 12.73 4.66 -16.62
C ILE A 336 13.26 3.32 -16.14
N GLU A 337 13.51 2.42 -17.09
CA GLU A 337 14.08 1.11 -16.80
C GLU A 337 15.56 1.30 -16.48
N ALA A 338 15.99 0.85 -15.30
CA ALA A 338 17.35 1.11 -14.84
C ALA A 338 18.43 0.56 -15.79
N THR A 339 18.19 -0.58 -16.43
CA THR A 339 19.12 -1.16 -17.41
C THR A 339 19.29 -0.31 -18.66
N ASP A 340 18.35 0.57 -18.97
CA ASP A 340 18.44 1.44 -20.15
C ASP A 340 19.39 2.62 -19.91
N LEU A 341 19.76 2.89 -18.66
CA LEU A 341 20.73 3.92 -18.28
C LEU A 341 22.17 3.40 -18.23
N GLU A 342 22.39 2.10 -18.44
CA GLU A 342 23.70 1.45 -18.36
C GLU A 342 24.51 1.62 -19.66
N PRO A 343 25.85 1.74 -19.58
CA PRO A 343 26.72 1.84 -20.76
C PRO A 343 26.55 0.69 -21.76
N GLU A 344 26.29 -0.52 -21.27
CA GLU A 344 26.05 -1.70 -22.11
C GLU A 344 24.82 -1.53 -23.02
N THR A 345 23.82 -0.78 -22.56
CA THR A 345 22.66 -0.44 -23.40
C THR A 345 23.04 0.59 -24.44
N LYS A 346 23.92 1.56 -24.15
CA LYS A 346 24.40 2.50 -25.16
C LYS A 346 25.08 1.78 -26.33
N ASP A 347 25.87 0.74 -26.03
CA ASP A 347 26.58 -0.03 -27.05
C ASP A 347 25.64 -0.92 -27.89
N LYS A 348 24.56 -1.43 -27.29
CA LYS A 348 23.58 -2.32 -27.95
C LYS A 348 22.47 -1.55 -28.67
N ASP A 349 22.00 -0.46 -28.08
CA ASP A 349 20.87 0.35 -28.49
C ASP A 349 20.99 1.79 -27.96
N ALA A 350 21.79 2.60 -28.68
CA ALA A 350 22.05 3.99 -28.33
C ALA A 350 20.76 4.85 -28.29
N ALA A 351 19.77 4.56 -29.13
CA ALA A 351 18.52 5.32 -29.16
C ALA A 351 17.73 5.14 -27.87
N ARG A 352 17.60 3.90 -27.39
CA ARG A 352 16.95 3.60 -26.12
C ARG A 352 17.67 4.21 -24.92
N TYR A 353 19.01 4.14 -24.92
CA TYR A 353 19.84 4.79 -23.91
C TYR A 353 19.63 6.31 -23.86
N ASP A 354 19.71 6.96 -25.02
CA ASP A 354 19.56 8.42 -25.12
C ASP A 354 18.14 8.87 -24.75
N GLU A 355 17.11 8.10 -25.09
CA GLU A 355 15.72 8.35 -24.68
C GLU A 355 15.58 8.29 -23.14
N ALA A 356 16.11 7.24 -22.51
CA ALA A 356 16.05 7.06 -21.06
C ALA A 356 16.73 8.22 -20.31
N TRP A 357 17.92 8.62 -20.75
CA TRP A 357 18.63 9.77 -20.18
C TRP A 357 17.93 11.11 -20.46
N THR A 358 17.29 11.27 -21.61
CA THR A 358 16.52 12.47 -21.93
C THR A 358 15.31 12.61 -21.02
N LYS A 359 14.58 11.51 -20.75
CA LYS A 359 13.48 11.46 -19.78
C LYS A 359 13.97 11.78 -18.37
N LEU A 360 15.09 11.19 -17.94
CA LEU A 360 15.63 11.45 -16.61
C LEU A 360 15.95 12.94 -16.40
N ARG A 361 16.57 13.58 -17.38
CA ARG A 361 16.97 15.00 -17.35
C ARG A 361 15.81 15.98 -17.42
N SER A 362 14.63 15.55 -17.87
CA SER A 362 13.44 16.40 -17.97
C SER A 362 12.58 16.40 -16.70
N CYS A 363 12.93 15.60 -15.69
CA CYS A 363 12.19 15.47 -14.45
C CYS A 363 12.63 16.48 -13.37
N ASP A 364 11.69 16.87 -12.52
CA ASP A 364 11.88 17.80 -11.40
C ASP A 364 12.45 17.10 -10.15
N GLY A 365 12.36 15.77 -10.10
CA GLY A 365 12.88 14.94 -9.01
C GLY A 365 12.96 13.47 -9.41
N ILE A 366 13.72 12.70 -8.63
CA ILE A 366 14.04 11.30 -8.92
C ILE A 366 13.72 10.43 -7.70
N VAL A 367 13.04 9.31 -7.93
CA VAL A 367 12.84 8.23 -6.96
C VAL A 367 13.53 6.96 -7.45
N VAL A 368 14.38 6.39 -6.61
CA VAL A 368 14.92 5.04 -6.79
C VAL A 368 14.29 4.14 -5.72
N PRO A 369 13.28 3.32 -6.09
CA PRO A 369 12.57 2.46 -5.14
C PRO A 369 13.40 1.23 -4.74
N GLY A 370 12.85 0.45 -3.81
CA GLY A 370 13.41 -0.84 -3.43
C GLY A 370 13.52 -1.83 -4.59
N GLY A 371 14.33 -2.88 -4.41
CA GLY A 371 14.50 -3.94 -5.38
C GLY A 371 15.39 -5.06 -4.86
N PHE A 372 15.47 -6.14 -5.62
CA PHE A 372 16.30 -7.31 -5.30
C PHE A 372 17.07 -7.76 -6.54
N GLY A 373 18.29 -8.28 -6.29
CA GLY A 373 19.20 -8.75 -7.32
C GLY A 373 19.99 -7.63 -8.01
N ASP A 374 20.95 -8.06 -8.82
CA ASP A 374 21.97 -7.27 -9.50
C ASP A 374 21.46 -6.47 -10.72
N ARG A 375 20.43 -6.96 -11.41
CA ARG A 375 19.92 -6.33 -12.64
C ARG A 375 19.52 -4.87 -12.43
N GLY A 376 20.17 -3.97 -13.18
CA GLY A 376 19.85 -2.54 -13.20
C GLY A 376 20.51 -1.75 -12.07
N VAL A 377 21.40 -2.35 -11.26
CA VAL A 377 22.04 -1.65 -10.14
C VAL A 377 22.96 -0.54 -10.64
N ASP A 378 23.78 -0.79 -11.64
CA ASP A 378 24.73 0.23 -12.14
C ASP A 378 23.99 1.42 -12.79
N GLY A 379 22.88 1.17 -13.50
CA GLY A 379 22.02 2.26 -13.98
C GLY A 379 21.42 3.12 -12.86
N LYS A 380 21.08 2.51 -11.71
CA LYS A 380 20.63 3.25 -10.51
C LYS A 380 21.79 4.02 -9.85
N VAL A 381 23.00 3.47 -9.83
CA VAL A 381 24.21 4.17 -9.32
C VAL A 381 24.47 5.42 -10.17
N LEU A 382 24.43 5.29 -11.50
CA LEU A 382 24.56 6.43 -12.43
C LEU A 382 23.45 7.47 -12.23
N THR A 383 22.23 7.02 -11.92
CA THR A 383 21.11 7.90 -11.59
C THR A 383 21.37 8.70 -10.32
N ALA A 384 21.82 8.04 -9.25
CA ALA A 384 22.14 8.68 -7.98
C ALA A 384 23.29 9.69 -8.13
N GLN A 385 24.29 9.37 -8.97
CA GLN A 385 25.39 10.27 -9.31
C GLN A 385 24.87 11.50 -10.05
N TYR A 386 24.08 11.29 -11.10
CA TYR A 386 23.48 12.36 -11.88
C TYR A 386 22.68 13.32 -10.98
N ALA A 387 21.85 12.77 -10.09
CA ALA A 387 21.08 13.57 -9.15
C ALA A 387 21.99 14.43 -8.26
N ARG A 388 23.00 13.81 -7.63
CA ARG A 388 23.97 14.49 -6.74
C ARG A 388 24.72 15.61 -7.45
N GLU A 389 25.25 15.36 -8.64
CA GLU A 389 26.10 16.31 -9.37
C GLU A 389 25.30 17.46 -9.99
N ASN A 390 24.05 17.20 -10.40
CA ASN A 390 23.19 18.18 -11.05
C ASN A 390 22.20 18.85 -10.08
N LYS A 391 22.27 18.53 -8.79
CA LYS A 391 21.39 19.06 -7.73
C LYS A 391 19.90 18.79 -7.97
N VAL A 392 19.58 17.63 -8.57
CA VAL A 392 18.20 17.20 -8.81
C VAL A 392 17.70 16.47 -7.56
N PRO A 393 16.54 16.86 -6.98
CA PRO A 393 15.97 16.20 -5.81
C PRO A 393 15.94 14.68 -5.94
N TYR A 394 16.52 13.98 -4.97
CA TYR A 394 16.69 12.53 -4.96
C TYR A 394 16.07 11.90 -3.71
N LEU A 395 15.22 10.89 -3.92
CA LEU A 395 14.71 10.01 -2.88
C LEU A 395 15.11 8.55 -3.17
N GLY A 396 16.01 8.00 -2.35
CA GLY A 396 16.34 6.56 -2.37
C GLY A 396 15.55 5.79 -1.32
N ILE A 397 14.94 4.66 -1.70
CA ILE A 397 14.15 3.81 -0.79
C ILE A 397 14.75 2.41 -0.76
N CYS A 398 15.07 1.91 0.43
CA CYS A 398 15.64 0.58 0.65
C CYS A 398 16.89 0.37 -0.23
N LEU A 399 16.81 -0.38 -1.33
CA LEU A 399 17.90 -0.49 -2.31
C LEU A 399 18.37 0.88 -2.84
N GLY A 400 17.48 1.87 -2.99
CA GLY A 400 17.88 3.23 -3.39
C GLY A 400 18.85 3.89 -2.40
N MET A 401 18.70 3.65 -1.10
CA MET A 401 19.67 4.12 -0.10
C MET A 401 21.01 3.42 -0.27
N GLN A 402 21.01 2.10 -0.46
CA GLN A 402 22.23 1.31 -0.67
C GLN A 402 22.98 1.80 -1.91
N VAL A 403 22.26 2.04 -3.00
CA VAL A 403 22.81 2.59 -4.25
C VAL A 403 23.43 3.98 -4.03
N ALA A 404 22.79 4.85 -3.27
CA ALA A 404 23.35 6.17 -2.96
C ALA A 404 24.68 6.06 -2.19
N VAL A 405 24.80 5.12 -1.25
CA VAL A 405 26.04 4.85 -0.52
C VAL A 405 27.12 4.28 -1.44
N ILE A 406 26.77 3.33 -2.32
CA ILE A 406 27.68 2.75 -3.33
C ILE A 406 28.19 3.84 -4.27
N GLU A 407 27.30 4.67 -4.80
CA GLU A 407 27.65 5.79 -5.68
C GLU A 407 28.65 6.74 -5.02
N TYR A 408 28.37 7.13 -3.78
CA TYR A 408 29.22 8.06 -3.05
C TYR A 408 30.61 7.47 -2.79
N ALA A 409 30.69 6.19 -2.45
CA ALA A 409 31.96 5.48 -2.28
C ALA A 409 32.75 5.40 -3.59
N ARG A 410 32.10 5.11 -4.71
CA ARG A 410 32.75 5.03 -6.02
C ARG A 410 33.27 6.39 -6.49
N ASN A 411 32.44 7.43 -6.42
CA ASN A 411 32.71 8.70 -7.09
C ASN A 411 33.35 9.76 -6.19
N VAL A 412 33.09 9.76 -4.88
CA VAL A 412 33.62 10.76 -3.94
C VAL A 412 34.84 10.21 -3.19
N LEU A 413 34.78 8.97 -2.71
CA LEU A 413 35.93 8.32 -2.06
C LEU A 413 36.92 7.69 -3.05
N GLY A 414 36.51 7.48 -4.30
CA GLY A 414 37.34 6.90 -5.36
C GLY A 414 37.49 5.37 -5.29
N TRP A 415 36.63 4.68 -4.52
CA TRP A 415 36.62 3.22 -4.42
C TRP A 415 35.80 2.62 -5.56
N ALA A 416 36.40 2.53 -6.75
CA ALA A 416 35.70 2.11 -7.97
C ALA A 416 35.06 0.71 -7.87
N ASP A 417 35.60 -0.17 -7.03
CA ASP A 417 35.12 -1.53 -6.75
C ASP A 417 34.08 -1.59 -5.61
N ALA A 418 33.74 -0.46 -4.99
CA ALA A 418 32.75 -0.43 -3.91
C ALA A 418 31.39 -0.94 -4.39
N THR A 419 30.82 -1.89 -3.66
CA THR A 419 29.51 -2.48 -3.99
C THR A 419 28.92 -3.19 -2.77
N SER A 420 27.75 -3.82 -2.96
CA SER A 420 27.10 -4.66 -1.96
C SER A 420 27.61 -6.09 -2.02
N GLU A 421 27.72 -6.74 -0.86
CA GLU A 421 27.93 -8.18 -0.73
C GLU A 421 26.84 -9.01 -1.46
N GLU A 422 25.64 -8.43 -1.68
CA GLU A 422 24.60 -9.06 -2.51
C GLU A 422 25.05 -9.29 -3.95
N PHE A 423 25.83 -8.35 -4.51
CA PHE A 423 26.20 -8.34 -5.93
C PHE A 423 27.59 -8.91 -6.17
N ASP A 424 28.54 -8.59 -5.28
CA ASP A 424 29.88 -9.15 -5.28
C ASP A 424 30.36 -9.31 -3.83
N SER A 425 30.46 -10.57 -3.39
CA SER A 425 30.90 -10.91 -2.03
C SER A 425 32.44 -10.91 -1.86
N GLU A 426 33.17 -10.91 -2.98
CA GLU A 426 34.64 -10.98 -3.01
C GLU A 426 35.31 -9.60 -3.09
N THR A 427 34.55 -8.54 -3.39
CA THR A 427 35.06 -7.16 -3.39
C THR A 427 35.70 -6.77 -2.05
N PRO A 428 36.87 -6.11 -2.06
CA PRO A 428 37.46 -5.53 -0.85
C PRO A 428 36.58 -4.44 -0.21
N HIS A 429 35.89 -3.63 -1.01
CA HIS A 429 35.09 -2.50 -0.54
C HIS A 429 33.60 -2.83 -0.44
N LYS A 430 33.25 -3.77 0.44
CA LYS A 430 31.86 -4.13 0.78
C LYS A 430 31.18 -3.05 1.62
N VAL A 431 30.74 -1.98 0.98
CA VAL A 431 30.07 -0.84 1.64
C VAL A 431 28.67 -1.18 2.13
N VAL A 432 28.07 -2.24 1.60
CA VAL A 432 26.81 -2.83 2.06
C VAL A 432 27.04 -4.33 2.30
N VAL A 433 26.60 -4.85 3.44
CA VAL A 433 26.86 -6.21 3.91
C VAL A 433 25.60 -6.90 4.40
N PHE A 434 25.59 -8.23 4.34
CA PHE A 434 24.49 -9.04 4.85
C PHE A 434 24.50 -9.00 6.39
N MET A 435 23.45 -8.40 6.98
CA MET A 435 23.34 -8.23 8.44
C MET A 435 21.91 -8.54 8.93
N PRO A 436 21.50 -9.82 8.88
CA PRO A 436 20.14 -10.22 9.23
C PRO A 436 19.82 -9.97 10.71
N GLU A 437 18.52 -9.93 11.04
CA GLU A 437 18.09 -9.98 12.43
C GLU A 437 18.20 -11.42 12.96
N ILE A 438 18.59 -11.56 14.22
CA ILE A 438 18.59 -12.85 14.91
C ILE A 438 17.36 -12.87 15.82
N ASN A 439 16.41 -13.73 15.50
CA ASN A 439 15.25 -13.99 16.34
C ASN A 439 15.48 -15.30 17.12
N PRO A 440 15.47 -15.29 18.47
CA PRO A 440 15.62 -16.52 19.27
C PRO A 440 14.60 -17.62 18.94
N GLU A 441 13.45 -17.26 18.39
CA GLU A 441 12.36 -18.20 18.06
C GLU A 441 12.48 -18.80 16.65
N VAL A 442 13.35 -18.25 15.80
CA VAL A 442 13.53 -18.71 14.41
C VAL A 442 15.00 -19.07 14.18
N MET A 443 15.26 -20.31 13.77
CA MET A 443 16.63 -20.72 13.44
C MET A 443 17.10 -20.03 12.15
N GLY A 444 18.26 -19.38 12.21
CA GLY A 444 18.90 -18.69 11.07
C GLY A 444 18.77 -17.17 11.11
N GLY A 445 19.28 -16.50 10.07
CA GLY A 445 19.14 -15.05 9.91
C GLY A 445 17.79 -14.69 9.31
N THR A 446 16.98 -13.92 10.05
CA THR A 446 15.68 -13.44 9.57
C THR A 446 15.81 -12.09 8.85
N MET A 447 14.92 -11.82 7.90
CA MET A 447 14.80 -10.50 7.29
C MET A 447 14.43 -9.46 8.35
N ARG A 448 14.97 -8.23 8.23
CA ARG A 448 14.48 -7.09 9.01
C ARG A 448 13.14 -6.66 8.44
N LEU A 449 12.07 -6.93 9.19
CA LEU A 449 10.70 -6.87 8.69
C LEU A 449 9.73 -6.21 9.68
N GLY A 450 8.84 -5.37 9.16
CA GLY A 450 7.82 -4.67 9.93
C GLY A 450 8.31 -3.34 10.52
N ALA A 451 7.52 -2.77 11.42
CA ALA A 451 7.83 -1.50 12.05
C ALA A 451 9.05 -1.64 12.99
N ARG A 452 9.99 -0.71 12.87
CA ARG A 452 11.14 -0.59 13.78
C ARG A 452 11.36 0.87 14.13
N GLU A 453 11.85 1.09 15.34
CA GLU A 453 12.26 2.42 15.79
C GLU A 453 13.55 2.83 15.07
N THR A 454 13.52 4.02 14.47
CA THR A 454 14.67 4.73 13.93
C THR A 454 14.89 5.98 14.77
N VAL A 455 16.08 6.12 15.33
CA VAL A 455 16.49 7.31 16.09
C VAL A 455 17.09 8.30 15.12
N LEU A 456 16.47 9.47 15.00
CA LEU A 456 16.98 10.58 14.22
C LEU A 456 17.99 11.38 15.04
N HIS A 457 19.14 11.66 14.43
CA HIS A 457 20.23 12.41 15.01
C HIS A 457 20.32 13.77 14.35
N GLU A 458 20.48 14.80 15.17
CA GLU A 458 20.88 16.11 14.66
C GLU A 458 22.34 16.10 14.24
N LYS A 459 22.71 17.02 13.35
CA LYS A 459 24.10 17.13 12.93
C LYS A 459 24.96 17.65 14.09
N PRO A 460 26.27 17.34 14.10
CA PRO A 460 27.17 17.76 15.17
C PRO A 460 27.24 19.29 15.33
N GLU A 461 27.01 20.03 14.25
CA GLU A 461 26.87 21.49 14.29
C GLU A 461 25.48 21.88 14.80
N PRO A 462 25.36 22.50 15.99
CA PRO A 462 24.06 22.85 16.58
C PRO A 462 23.20 23.79 15.70
N SER A 463 23.81 24.47 14.73
CA SER A 463 23.17 25.35 13.76
C SER A 463 22.62 24.65 12.51
N LYS A 464 22.90 23.36 12.32
CA LYS A 464 22.48 22.59 11.13
C LYS A 464 21.53 21.47 11.52
N ARG A 465 20.24 21.77 11.64
CA ARG A 465 19.20 20.75 11.82
C ARG A 465 19.14 19.82 10.60
N SER A 466 18.96 18.51 10.83
CA SER A 466 18.84 17.53 9.74
C SER A 466 17.55 17.74 8.93
N LEU A 467 17.57 17.41 7.63
CA LEU A 467 16.36 17.49 6.81
C LEU A 467 15.32 16.48 7.31
N ALA A 468 15.75 15.29 7.74
CA ALA A 468 14.89 14.31 8.40
C ALA A 468 14.09 14.94 9.56
N SER A 469 14.76 15.67 10.46
CA SER A 469 14.13 16.31 11.61
C SER A 469 13.10 17.38 11.24
N TYR A 470 13.31 18.10 10.14
CA TYR A 470 12.33 19.07 9.61
C TYR A 470 11.08 18.40 9.03
N LEU A 471 11.26 17.25 8.38
CA LEU A 471 10.16 16.52 7.76
C LEU A 471 9.30 15.80 8.80
N TYR A 472 9.92 15.19 9.81
CA TYR A 472 9.22 14.44 10.87
C TYR A 472 8.81 15.28 12.10
N GLY A 473 9.10 16.58 12.14
CA GLY A 473 8.51 17.49 13.14
C GLY A 473 9.09 17.40 14.57
N LYS A 474 10.43 17.42 14.71
CA LYS A 474 11.20 17.31 15.99
C LYS A 474 11.14 15.95 16.69
N ASP A 475 10.35 15.01 16.20
CA ASP A 475 10.39 13.65 16.71
C ASP A 475 11.77 13.04 16.48
N THR A 476 12.48 12.76 17.57
CA THR A 476 13.81 12.12 17.53
C THR A 476 13.71 10.61 17.32
N ARG A 477 12.51 10.05 17.34
CA ARG A 477 12.23 8.63 17.19
C ARG A 477 11.03 8.44 16.28
N ILE A 478 11.25 7.76 15.18
CA ILE A 478 10.20 7.48 14.19
C ILE A 478 10.01 5.97 14.06
N MET A 479 8.78 5.54 13.75
CA MET A 479 8.42 4.14 13.58
C MET A 479 8.09 3.87 12.12
N GLU A 480 9.01 3.25 11.39
CA GLU A 480 8.88 3.01 9.96
C GLU A 480 9.01 1.53 9.62
N ARG A 481 8.42 1.13 8.49
CA ARG A 481 8.35 -0.28 8.07
C ARG A 481 9.57 -0.67 7.24
N HIS A 482 10.20 -1.79 7.60
CA HIS A 482 11.34 -2.34 6.88
C HIS A 482 10.98 -3.63 6.16
N ARG A 483 11.70 -3.91 5.07
CA ARG A 483 11.66 -5.18 4.33
C ARG A 483 12.98 -5.38 3.57
N HIS A 484 14.04 -5.75 4.29
CA HIS A 484 15.37 -5.91 3.69
C HIS A 484 16.29 -6.81 4.54
N ARG A 485 17.45 -7.16 3.98
CA ARG A 485 18.43 -8.08 4.59
C ARG A 485 19.85 -7.52 4.70
N TYR A 486 20.13 -6.45 3.97
CA TYR A 486 21.46 -5.88 3.81
C TYR A 486 21.51 -4.51 4.46
N GLU A 487 22.62 -4.19 5.10
CA GLU A 487 22.84 -2.95 5.84
C GLU A 487 24.13 -2.29 5.37
N VAL A 488 24.26 -0.97 5.56
CA VAL A 488 25.55 -0.29 5.37
C VAL A 488 26.57 -0.89 6.32
N ASN A 489 27.76 -1.22 5.81
CA ASN A 489 28.81 -1.81 6.60
C ASN A 489 29.34 -0.81 7.64
N PRO A 490 29.21 -1.09 8.96
CA PRO A 490 29.64 -0.19 10.01
C PRO A 490 31.12 0.23 9.93
N GLU A 491 31.98 -0.61 9.35
CA GLU A 491 33.42 -0.32 9.18
C GLU A 491 33.68 0.89 8.28
N PHE A 492 32.80 1.16 7.31
CA PHE A 492 32.96 2.26 6.35
C PHE A 492 32.15 3.52 6.71
N VAL A 493 31.26 3.44 7.71
CA VAL A 493 30.34 4.54 8.09
C VAL A 493 31.10 5.82 8.45
N SER A 494 32.15 5.73 9.27
CA SER A 494 32.93 6.91 9.65
C SER A 494 33.59 7.57 8.43
N THR A 495 34.22 6.77 7.57
CA THR A 495 34.92 7.26 6.37
C THR A 495 33.97 7.94 5.39
N ILE A 496 32.79 7.35 5.17
CA ILE A 496 31.75 7.91 4.28
C ILE A 496 31.17 9.20 4.85
N ARG A 497 30.90 9.23 6.17
CA ARG A 497 30.41 10.43 6.85
C ARG A 497 31.42 11.57 6.78
N ASP A 498 32.68 11.30 7.05
CA ASP A 498 33.73 12.31 7.08
C ASP A 498 34.02 12.87 5.67
N ALA A 499 33.67 12.14 4.61
CA ALA A 499 33.68 12.62 3.23
C ALA A 499 32.47 13.51 2.86
N GLY A 500 31.39 13.49 3.66
CA GLY A 500 30.27 14.43 3.56
C GLY A 500 28.87 13.80 3.40
N LEU A 501 28.74 12.47 3.30
CA LEU A 501 27.43 11.80 3.28
C LEU A 501 26.98 11.46 4.70
N ASN A 502 26.02 12.22 5.23
CA ASN A 502 25.65 12.12 6.63
C ASN A 502 24.66 10.98 6.89
N PHE A 503 24.91 10.20 7.94
CA PHE A 503 23.96 9.23 8.47
C PHE A 503 23.18 9.85 9.62
N VAL A 504 21.96 10.33 9.33
CA VAL A 504 21.13 11.10 10.28
C VAL A 504 20.05 10.27 10.95
N GLY A 505 19.96 8.98 10.64
CA GLY A 505 19.04 8.06 11.29
C GLY A 505 19.70 6.71 11.51
N THR A 506 19.56 6.15 12.71
CA THR A 506 20.09 4.83 13.05
C THR A 506 19.04 3.95 13.71
N ASP A 507 19.31 2.64 13.81
CA ASP A 507 18.60 1.80 14.77
C ASP A 507 18.90 2.22 16.22
N THR A 508 18.15 1.64 17.16
CA THR A 508 18.26 1.96 18.59
C THR A 508 19.62 1.60 19.21
N LYS A 509 20.40 0.74 18.55
CA LYS A 509 21.77 0.37 18.95
C LYS A 509 22.84 1.24 18.31
N GLY A 510 22.49 2.09 17.34
CA GLY A 510 23.44 2.90 16.58
C GLY A 510 24.33 2.09 15.63
N ILE A 511 23.98 0.84 15.34
CA ILE A 511 24.79 -0.06 14.50
C ILE A 511 24.36 0.06 13.05
N ARG A 512 23.05 0.06 12.81
CA ARG A 512 22.48 0.07 11.45
C ARG A 512 22.09 1.48 11.08
N MET A 513 22.61 1.95 9.95
CA MET A 513 22.24 3.25 9.41
C MET A 513 20.93 3.13 8.64
N GLN A 514 19.97 4.01 8.91
CA GLN A 514 18.61 3.94 8.37
C GLN A 514 18.24 5.13 7.49
N VAL A 515 18.92 6.28 7.66
CA VAL A 515 18.69 7.49 6.84
C VAL A 515 20.03 8.12 6.49
N VAL A 516 20.22 8.42 5.21
CA VAL A 516 21.33 9.24 4.70
C VAL A 516 20.81 10.52 4.08
N GLU A 517 21.57 11.60 4.24
CA GLU A 517 21.33 12.85 3.55
C GLU A 517 22.64 13.60 3.23
N LEU A 518 22.58 14.46 2.22
CA LEU A 518 23.59 15.51 2.03
C LEU A 518 23.13 16.80 2.72
N ASP A 519 24.11 17.61 3.10
CA ASP A 519 23.89 18.96 3.60
C ASP A 519 23.14 19.82 2.56
N ARG A 520 22.16 20.62 3.02
CA ARG A 520 21.27 21.39 2.14
C ARG A 520 22.00 22.45 1.31
N ASP A 521 23.09 23.00 1.85
CA ASP A 521 23.99 23.91 1.16
C ASP A 521 24.76 23.22 0.02
N VAL A 522 24.96 21.91 0.10
CA VAL A 522 25.54 21.09 -0.96
C VAL A 522 24.47 20.72 -1.99
N HIS A 523 23.35 20.17 -1.53
CA HIS A 523 22.28 19.64 -2.39
C HIS A 523 20.89 19.95 -1.81
N PRO A 524 19.93 20.48 -2.60
CA PRO A 524 18.63 20.93 -2.08
C PRO A 524 17.83 19.83 -1.40
N PHE A 525 17.83 18.62 -1.97
CA PHE A 525 17.20 17.43 -1.39
C PHE A 525 17.91 16.18 -1.89
N TYR A 526 18.82 15.62 -1.10
CA TYR A 526 19.40 14.29 -1.36
C TYR A 526 19.16 13.47 -0.12
N PHE A 527 18.08 12.67 -0.14
CA PHE A 527 17.61 11.94 1.02
C PHE A 527 17.42 10.48 0.62
N ALA A 528 17.87 9.55 1.45
CA ALA A 528 17.52 8.16 1.25
C ALA A 528 17.31 7.44 2.58
N SER A 529 16.36 6.51 2.58
CA SER A 529 15.98 5.73 3.76
C SER A 529 16.02 4.24 3.48
N GLN A 530 16.40 3.47 4.48
CA GLN A 530 16.41 2.01 4.41
C GLN A 530 15.00 1.43 4.63
N TYR A 531 14.16 2.12 5.40
CA TYR A 531 12.74 1.80 5.52
C TYR A 531 11.97 2.19 4.25
N HIS A 532 10.72 1.72 4.17
CA HIS A 532 9.75 1.96 3.11
C HIS A 532 8.71 3.02 3.55
N PRO A 533 8.97 4.32 3.33
CA PRO A 533 8.07 5.39 3.74
C PRO A 533 6.69 5.35 3.05
N GLU A 534 6.58 4.66 1.92
CA GLU A 534 5.38 4.59 1.08
C GLU A 534 4.21 3.84 1.73
N PHE A 535 4.50 2.96 2.70
CA PHE A 535 3.47 2.17 3.37
C PHE A 535 2.65 2.98 4.38
N LYS A 536 3.22 4.04 4.96
CA LYS A 536 2.58 4.91 5.95
C LYS A 536 2.06 6.24 5.39
N SER A 537 1.96 6.36 4.07
CA SER A 537 1.46 7.59 3.43
C SER A 537 -0.07 7.58 3.32
N HIS A 538 -0.74 8.62 3.84
CA HIS A 538 -2.19 8.80 3.75
C HIS A 538 -2.57 10.02 2.88
N PRO A 539 -3.80 10.08 2.30
CA PRO A 539 -4.20 11.20 1.44
C PRO A 539 -4.15 12.58 2.11
N ASN A 540 -4.50 12.65 3.41
CA ASN A 540 -4.47 13.89 4.19
C ASN A 540 -3.15 14.09 4.95
N ASP A 541 -2.36 13.03 5.10
CA ASP A 541 -1.09 13.03 5.80
C ASP A 541 -0.05 12.24 4.99
N PRO A 542 0.54 12.88 3.95
CA PRO A 542 1.48 12.21 3.09
C PRO A 542 2.77 11.91 3.85
N SER A 543 3.41 10.79 3.48
CA SER A 543 4.69 10.39 4.04
C SER A 543 5.74 11.53 3.98
N PRO A 544 6.47 11.81 5.08
CA PRO A 544 7.38 12.94 5.16
C PRO A 544 8.52 12.94 4.12
N PRO A 545 9.24 11.83 3.85
CA PRO A 545 10.25 11.81 2.77
C PRO A 545 9.69 12.12 1.38
N PHE A 546 8.50 11.61 1.05
CA PHE A 546 7.84 11.91 -0.23
C PHE A 546 7.38 13.36 -0.30
N HIS A 547 6.81 13.90 0.79
CA HIS A 547 6.44 15.31 0.86
C HIS A 547 7.66 16.22 0.70
N GLY A 548 8.78 15.89 1.36
CA GLY A 548 10.05 16.61 1.21
C GLY A 548 10.58 16.61 -0.22
N LEU A 549 10.51 15.47 -0.91
CA LEU A 549 10.91 15.35 -2.32
C LEU A 549 10.08 16.29 -3.20
N ILE A 550 8.75 16.28 -3.04
CA ILE A 550 7.86 17.12 -3.86
C ILE A 550 8.04 18.61 -3.51
N LEU A 551 8.20 18.96 -2.24
CA LEU A 551 8.55 20.33 -1.84
C LEU A 551 9.83 20.80 -2.52
N ALA A 552 10.85 19.96 -2.62
CA ALA A 552 12.09 20.30 -3.30
C ALA A 552 11.90 20.43 -4.81
N ALA A 553 11.25 19.46 -5.44
CA ALA A 553 10.95 19.44 -6.88
C ALA A 553 10.12 20.66 -7.31
N THR A 554 9.25 21.15 -6.44
CA THR A 554 8.37 22.31 -6.68
C THR A 554 8.93 23.63 -6.15
N ARG A 555 10.16 23.63 -5.61
CA ARG A 555 10.85 24.81 -5.03
C ARG A 555 10.10 25.46 -3.85
N GLN A 556 9.36 24.66 -3.09
CA GLN A 556 8.62 25.07 -1.89
C GLN A 556 9.34 24.66 -0.59
N LEU A 557 10.41 23.87 -0.65
CA LEU A 557 11.10 23.34 0.53
C LEU A 557 11.68 24.42 1.46
N ASP A 558 12.27 25.48 0.91
CA ASP A 558 12.85 26.55 1.73
C ASP A 558 11.77 27.34 2.50
N ALA A 559 10.63 27.57 1.86
CA ALA A 559 9.48 28.21 2.50
C ALA A 559 8.88 27.32 3.60
N TYR A 560 8.77 26.01 3.35
CA TYR A 560 8.35 25.03 4.36
C TYR A 560 9.27 25.06 5.59
N ILE A 561 10.58 25.09 5.39
CA ILE A 561 11.54 25.08 6.49
C ILE A 561 11.51 26.40 7.27
N ALA A 562 11.40 27.54 6.58
CA ALA A 562 11.22 28.82 7.24
C ALA A 562 9.95 28.87 8.11
N ASP A 563 8.85 28.24 7.66
CA ASP A 563 7.64 28.09 8.45
C ASP A 563 7.84 27.17 9.66
N CYS A 564 8.56 26.06 9.49
CA CYS A 564 8.91 25.18 10.62
C CYS A 564 9.73 25.91 11.69
N ASP A 565 10.74 26.68 11.29
CA ASP A 565 11.56 27.46 12.21
C ASP A 565 10.73 28.54 12.91
N ALA A 566 9.87 29.26 12.17
CA ALA A 566 9.00 30.30 12.73
C ALA A 566 7.99 29.75 13.75
N ASN A 567 7.48 28.54 13.52
CA ASN A 567 6.48 27.90 14.37
C ASN A 567 7.07 26.96 15.43
N GLY A 568 8.41 26.82 15.47
CA GLY A 568 9.08 25.91 16.39
C GLY A 568 8.69 24.44 16.18
N LYS A 569 8.35 24.04 14.96
CA LYS A 569 8.08 22.65 14.56
C LYS A 569 9.36 21.91 14.20
#